data_AF-A0A7S0CM95-F1
#
_entry.id   AF-A0A7S0CM95-F1
#
_cell.length_a   1.000
_cell.length_b   1.000
_cell.length_c   1.000
_cell.angle_alpha   90.00
_cell.angle_beta   90.00
_cell.angle_gamma   90.00
#
_symmetry.space_group_name_H-M   'P 1'
#
loop_
_entity.id
_entity.type
_entity.pdbx_description
1 polymer ?
#
loop_
_entity_poly.entity_id
_entity_poly.type
_entity_poly.pdbx_seq_one_letter_code
_entity_poly.pdbx_strand_id
1 'polypeptide(L)'
;TVLKDFAVMKYPSLFLLFSAYPSIVSGFAGLQQHIHTSSSRSINNQLQMSYLDEVPLGPPDAILGIAAEFRASTNPQKVNVCVGAYRDENGQPWVLPSVRAAEESLLKSGAKKEYAPIDGDQEFVKRALKFAYGDSLDMENIAAV
;
A
#
# COMPACT_ATOMS: atom_id res chain seq x y z
N THR A 1 -26.86 5.56 6.89
CA THR A 1 -26.42 5.25 8.27
C THR A 1 -24.98 4.82 8.30
N VAL A 2 -24.58 3.81 7.52
CA VAL A 2 -23.18 3.29 7.48
C VAL A 2 -22.11 4.33 7.11
N LEU A 3 -22.40 5.31 6.24
CA LEU A 3 -21.46 6.38 5.87
C LEU A 3 -21.25 7.43 6.98
N LYS A 4 -22.20 7.58 7.91
CA LYS A 4 -22.03 8.47 9.08
C LYS A 4 -21.08 7.84 10.09
N ASP A 5 -21.17 6.53 10.26
CA ASP A 5 -20.34 5.78 11.21
C ASP A 5 -18.87 5.75 10.79
N PHE A 6 -18.59 5.74 9.48
CA PHE A 6 -17.22 5.78 8.96
C PHE A 6 -16.54 7.16 9.12
N ALA A 7 -17.31 8.24 9.00
CA ALA A 7 -16.79 9.60 9.14
C ALA A 7 -16.48 9.95 10.61
N VAL A 8 -17.29 9.47 11.56
CA VAL A 8 -17.10 9.69 13.00
C VAL A 8 -15.82 9.02 13.52
N MET A 9 -15.42 7.89 12.94
CA MET A 9 -14.26 7.13 13.40
C MET A 9 -12.92 7.74 12.96
N LYS A 10 -12.90 8.61 11.92
CA LYS A 10 -11.65 9.11 11.32
C LYS A 10 -11.29 10.56 11.70
N TYR A 11 -12.27 11.38 12.12
CA TYR A 11 -12.04 12.80 12.45
C TYR A 11 -12.94 13.26 13.61
N PRO A 12 -12.52 13.08 14.89
CA PRO A 12 -13.34 13.43 16.04
C PRO A 12 -13.60 14.95 16.20
N SER A 13 -12.84 15.81 15.51
CA SER A 13 -13.01 17.27 15.55
C SER A 13 -14.14 17.80 14.67
N LEU A 14 -14.69 17.03 13.72
CA LEU A 14 -15.81 17.48 12.89
C LEU A 14 -17.17 17.44 13.60
N PHE A 15 -17.28 16.73 14.72
CA PHE A 15 -18.54 16.60 15.47
C PHE A 15 -18.98 17.94 16.10
N LEU A 16 -18.03 18.80 16.45
CA LEU A 16 -18.29 20.12 17.02
C LEU A 16 -18.83 21.14 15.99
N LEU A 17 -18.60 20.91 14.69
CA LEU A 17 -19.14 21.76 13.63
C LEU A 17 -20.62 21.47 13.36
N PHE A 18 -21.10 20.25 13.65
CA PHE A 18 -22.50 19.87 13.50
C PHE A 18 -23.38 20.30 14.68
N SER A 19 -22.82 20.52 15.88
CA SER A 19 -23.58 21.03 17.03
C SER A 19 -23.73 22.57 17.03
N ALA A 20 -22.97 23.28 16.20
CA ALA A 20 -22.91 24.75 16.21
C ALA A 20 -23.86 25.45 15.22
N TYR A 21 -24.52 24.72 14.30
CA TYR A 21 -25.39 25.32 13.27
C TYR A 21 -26.70 24.54 13.05
N PRO A 22 -27.75 24.78 13.87
CA PRO A 22 -29.05 24.14 13.70
C PRO A 22 -29.81 24.59 12.44
N SER A 23 -29.41 25.70 11.81
CA SER A 23 -30.19 26.37 10.77
C SER A 23 -30.09 25.76 9.36
N ILE A 24 -29.22 24.77 9.13
CA ILE A 24 -29.06 24.13 7.81
C ILE A 24 -29.99 22.91 7.65
N VAL A 25 -30.61 22.42 8.74
CA VAL A 25 -31.49 21.25 8.73
C VAL A 25 -32.89 21.57 8.19
N SER A 26 -33.34 22.82 8.28
CA SER A 26 -34.72 23.21 7.92
C SER A 26 -34.97 23.41 6.41
N GLY A 27 -33.91 23.42 5.58
CA GLY A 27 -34.03 23.65 4.13
C GLY A 27 -34.43 22.43 3.30
N PHE A 28 -34.38 21.23 3.87
CA PHE A 28 -34.59 19.97 3.11
C PHE A 28 -35.98 19.34 3.29
N ALA A 29 -36.84 19.89 4.15
CA ALA A 29 -38.18 19.33 4.42
C ALA A 29 -39.27 19.85 3.44
N GLY A 30 -38.97 20.83 2.59
CA GLY A 30 -39.95 21.58 1.81
C GLY A 30 -40.21 21.11 0.37
N LEU A 31 -39.54 20.05 -0.12
CA LEU A 31 -39.63 19.65 -1.53
C LEU A 31 -40.22 18.23 -1.71
N GLN A 32 -41.28 17.89 -0.98
CA GLN A 32 -41.88 16.54 -0.96
C GLN A 32 -43.35 16.49 -1.44
N GLN A 33 -43.89 17.50 -2.14
CA GLN A 33 -45.34 17.47 -2.51
C GLN A 33 -45.70 17.87 -3.94
N HIS A 34 -44.85 17.57 -4.93
CA HIS A 34 -45.31 17.76 -6.32
C HIS A 34 -44.81 16.75 -7.35
N ILE A 35 -45.05 15.45 -7.12
CA ILE A 35 -45.28 14.48 -8.23
C ILE A 35 -46.26 13.40 -7.72
N HIS A 36 -47.56 13.59 -7.96
CA HIS A 36 -48.52 12.48 -7.95
C HIS A 36 -48.56 11.86 -9.36
N THR A 37 -48.52 10.53 -9.39
CA THR A 37 -48.97 9.64 -10.48
C THR A 37 -48.25 9.78 -11.84
N SER A 38 -47.29 8.87 -12.10
CA SER A 38 -47.08 8.27 -13.43
C SER A 38 -46.09 7.11 -13.32
N SER A 39 -46.59 5.90 -13.59
CA SER A 39 -45.84 4.66 -13.90
C SER A 39 -44.86 4.17 -12.85
N SER A 40 -45.20 3.04 -12.22
CA SER A 40 -44.24 2.05 -11.75
C SER A 40 -43.33 1.64 -12.92
N ARG A 41 -42.30 2.44 -13.21
CA ARG A 41 -41.17 1.97 -14.01
C ARG A 41 -40.50 0.92 -13.15
N SER A 42 -40.71 -0.34 -13.50
CA SER A 42 -39.80 -1.42 -13.17
C SER A 42 -38.40 -0.91 -13.51
N ILE A 43 -37.66 -0.44 -12.50
CA ILE A 43 -36.22 -0.30 -12.62
C ILE A 43 -35.79 -1.76 -12.69
N ASN A 44 -35.68 -2.26 -13.92
CA ASN A 44 -34.90 -3.44 -14.20
C ASN A 44 -33.54 -3.14 -13.59
N ASN A 45 -33.32 -3.64 -12.38
CA ASN A 45 -32.04 -3.66 -11.73
C ASN A 45 -31.21 -4.70 -12.48
N GLN A 46 -30.92 -4.42 -13.75
CA GLN A 46 -29.78 -4.97 -14.45
C GLN A 46 -28.61 -4.35 -13.73
N LEU A 47 -28.25 -4.94 -12.59
CA LEU A 47 -26.94 -4.77 -11.98
C LEU A 47 -25.98 -5.11 -13.12
N GLN A 48 -25.41 -4.07 -13.75
CA GLN A 48 -24.28 -4.26 -14.63
C GLN A 48 -23.27 -5.03 -13.78
N MET A 49 -23.03 -6.29 -14.15
CA MET A 49 -21.87 -7.02 -13.66
C MET A 49 -20.69 -6.07 -13.80
N SER A 50 -20.01 -5.80 -12.68
CA SER A 50 -18.83 -4.96 -12.74
C SER A 50 -17.82 -5.69 -13.62
N TYR A 51 -17.12 -4.98 -14.50
CA TYR A 51 -16.10 -5.56 -15.39
C TYR A 51 -15.07 -6.42 -14.62
N LEU A 52 -14.94 -6.21 -13.30
CA LEU A 52 -14.01 -6.91 -12.42
C LEU A 52 -14.59 -8.17 -11.77
N ASP A 53 -15.92 -8.38 -11.80
CA ASP A 53 -16.58 -9.50 -11.12
C ASP A 53 -16.29 -10.85 -11.80
N GLU A 54 -15.98 -10.82 -13.10
CA GLU A 54 -15.63 -12.01 -13.89
C GLU A 54 -14.13 -12.32 -13.89
N VAL A 55 -13.30 -11.48 -13.24
CA VAL A 55 -11.85 -11.68 -13.21
C VAL A 55 -11.52 -12.77 -12.19
N PRO A 56 -11.04 -13.97 -12.61
CA PRO A 56 -10.71 -15.03 -11.68
C PRO A 56 -9.49 -14.65 -10.82
N LEU A 57 -9.50 -15.10 -9.57
CA LEU A 57 -8.32 -14.97 -8.71
C LEU A 57 -7.18 -15.85 -9.25
N GLY A 58 -5.98 -15.29 -9.28
CA GLY A 58 -4.77 -16.05 -9.56
C GLY A 58 -4.53 -17.14 -8.51
N PRO A 59 -3.78 -18.20 -8.84
CA PRO A 59 -3.45 -19.24 -7.89
C PRO A 59 -2.68 -18.65 -6.69
N PRO A 60 -2.97 -19.10 -5.45
CA PRO A 60 -2.24 -18.64 -4.28
C PRO A 60 -0.77 -19.07 -4.36
N ASP A 61 0.14 -18.15 -4.02
CA ASP A 61 1.57 -18.45 -3.95
C ASP A 61 1.86 -19.39 -2.77
N ALA A 62 2.48 -20.53 -3.08
CA ALA A 62 2.72 -21.61 -2.12
C ALA A 62 3.62 -21.17 -0.94
N ILE A 63 4.50 -20.19 -1.13
CA ILE A 63 5.41 -19.69 -0.09
C ILE A 63 4.71 -18.62 0.77
N LEU A 64 3.88 -17.76 0.15
CA LEU A 64 3.12 -16.75 0.88
C LEU A 64 2.07 -17.36 1.82
N GLY A 65 1.49 -18.51 1.45
CA GLY A 65 0.54 -19.25 2.29
C GLY A 65 1.15 -19.64 3.64
N ILE A 66 2.36 -20.19 3.64
CA ILE A 66 3.04 -20.66 4.87
C ILE A 66 3.37 -19.47 5.78
N ALA A 67 3.75 -18.33 5.22
CA ALA A 67 3.97 -17.10 6.00
C ALA A 67 2.67 -16.57 6.63
N ALA A 68 1.51 -16.75 5.99
CA ALA A 68 0.21 -16.39 6.56
C ALA A 68 -0.18 -17.34 7.70
N GLU A 69 0.01 -18.64 7.52
CA GLU A 69 -0.22 -19.66 8.56
C GLU A 69 0.70 -19.47 9.77
N PHE A 70 1.98 -19.12 9.54
CA PHE A 70 2.90 -18.77 10.62
C PHE A 70 2.38 -17.58 11.45
N ARG A 71 1.82 -16.55 10.80
CA ARG A 71 1.24 -15.40 11.50
C ARG A 71 -0.02 -15.79 12.29
N ALA A 72 -0.87 -16.64 11.73
CA ALA A 72 -2.09 -17.13 12.36
C ALA A 72 -1.84 -18.10 13.53
N SER A 73 -0.70 -18.81 13.54
CA SER A 73 -0.33 -19.73 14.61
C SER A 73 -0.13 -19.03 15.95
N THR A 74 -0.76 -19.54 17.01
CA THR A 74 -0.68 -19.03 18.38
C THR A 74 0.44 -19.67 19.21
N ASN A 75 1.17 -20.63 18.65
CA ASN A 75 2.21 -21.35 19.38
C ASN A 75 3.38 -20.41 19.73
N PRO A 76 3.76 -20.25 21.01
CA PRO A 76 4.85 -19.37 21.43
C PRO A 76 6.26 -19.86 21.01
N GLN A 77 6.40 -21.11 20.58
CA GLN A 77 7.66 -21.71 20.11
C GLN A 77 7.72 -21.82 18.57
N LYS A 78 6.88 -21.10 17.84
CA LYS A 78 6.87 -21.11 16.38
C LYS A 78 8.15 -20.49 15.80
N VAL A 79 8.70 -21.10 14.75
CA VAL A 79 9.87 -20.60 14.02
C VAL A 79 9.49 -20.34 12.57
N ASN A 80 9.85 -19.15 12.05
CA ASN A 80 9.58 -18.80 10.65
C ASN A 80 10.79 -19.19 9.78
N VAL A 81 10.63 -20.23 8.97
CA VAL A 81 11.62 -20.68 7.97
C VAL A 81 11.16 -20.42 6.53
N CYS A 82 10.03 -19.73 6.35
CA CYS A 82 9.38 -19.57 5.04
C CYS A 82 10.02 -18.46 4.22
N VAL A 83 10.47 -17.40 4.89
CA VAL A 83 11.02 -16.20 4.24
C VAL A 83 12.52 -16.17 4.47
N GLY A 84 13.29 -16.18 3.38
CA GLY A 84 14.76 -16.05 3.38
C GLY A 84 15.24 -14.65 3.73
N ALA A 85 14.80 -14.09 4.85
CA ALA A 85 15.20 -12.79 5.35
C ALA A 85 16.01 -12.95 6.63
N TYR A 86 17.15 -12.26 6.70
CA TYR A 86 18.06 -12.34 7.83
C TYR A 86 17.41 -11.77 9.11
N ARG A 87 17.66 -12.45 10.23
CA ARG A 87 17.14 -12.11 11.55
C ARG A 87 18.28 -12.05 12.56
N ASP A 88 18.07 -11.26 13.60
CA ASP A 88 18.96 -11.26 14.76
C ASP A 88 18.73 -12.49 15.68
N GLU A 89 19.47 -12.54 16.78
CA GLU A 89 19.39 -13.61 17.79
C GLU A 89 17.99 -13.71 18.45
N ASN A 90 17.17 -12.66 18.36
CA ASN A 90 15.81 -12.60 18.89
C ASN A 90 14.74 -12.86 17.81
N GLY A 91 15.14 -13.24 16.59
CA GLY A 91 14.23 -13.47 15.48
C GLY A 91 13.63 -12.20 14.87
N GLN A 92 14.16 -11.01 15.18
CA GLN A 92 13.68 -9.73 14.67
C GLN A 92 14.37 -9.36 13.34
N PRO A 93 13.75 -8.54 12.47
CA PRO A 93 14.42 -8.07 11.26
C PRO A 93 15.67 -7.27 11.60
N TRP A 94 16.81 -7.63 11.00
CA TRP A 94 18.08 -6.95 11.26
C TRP A 94 18.47 -6.02 10.10
N VAL A 95 18.52 -4.72 10.38
CA VAL A 95 19.13 -3.70 9.50
C VAL A 95 20.63 -3.59 9.75
N LEU A 96 21.44 -3.74 8.71
CA LEU A 96 22.90 -3.65 8.78
C LEU A 96 23.35 -2.25 9.25
N PRO A 97 24.38 -2.13 10.11
CA PRO A 97 24.91 -0.83 10.55
C PRO A 97 25.37 0.07 9.40
N SER A 98 25.93 -0.51 8.33
CA SER A 98 26.33 0.20 7.11
C SER A 98 25.14 0.84 6.39
N VAL A 99 24.00 0.14 6.35
CA VAL A 99 22.76 0.64 5.73
C VAL A 99 22.21 1.83 6.53
N ARG A 100 22.17 1.74 7.87
CA ARG A 100 21.73 2.87 8.72
C ARG A 100 22.60 4.12 8.52
N ALA A 101 23.92 3.93 8.46
CA ALA A 101 24.84 5.04 8.21
C ALA A 101 24.64 5.67 6.82
N ALA A 102 24.36 4.86 5.80
CA ALA A 102 24.04 5.35 4.45
C ALA A 102 22.71 6.12 4.43
N GLU A 103 21.67 5.64 5.12
CA GLU A 103 20.38 6.34 5.24
C GLU A 103 20.54 7.71 5.90
N GLU A 104 21.30 7.81 7.00
CA GLU A 104 21.59 9.09 7.64
C GLU A 104 22.35 10.05 6.71
N SER A 105 23.33 9.55 5.97
CA SER A 105 24.10 10.34 5.01
C SER A 105 23.20 10.86 3.88
N LEU A 106 22.34 9.99 3.34
CA LEU A 106 21.41 10.33 2.27
C LEU A 106 20.40 11.40 2.73
N LEU A 107 19.85 11.26 3.93
CA LEU A 107 18.95 12.26 4.51
C LEU A 107 19.64 13.62 4.69
N LYS A 108 20.90 13.65 5.17
CA LYS A 108 21.68 14.88 5.34
C LYS A 108 22.04 15.53 3.99
N SER A 109 22.22 14.74 2.93
CA SER A 109 22.60 15.25 1.61
C SER A 109 21.51 16.07 0.92
N GLY A 110 20.24 15.92 1.34
CA GLY A 110 19.12 16.63 0.72
C GLY A 110 18.88 16.24 -0.74
N ALA A 111 19.23 15.00 -1.13
CA ALA A 111 19.10 14.52 -2.49
C ALA A 111 17.68 14.75 -3.05
N LYS A 112 17.62 15.30 -4.27
CA LYS A 112 16.37 15.52 -4.99
C LYS A 112 15.81 14.17 -5.47
N LYS A 113 14.49 14.01 -5.42
CA LYS A 113 13.79 12.78 -5.79
C LYS A 113 13.25 12.83 -7.23
N GLU A 114 14.07 13.36 -8.13
CA GLU A 114 13.73 13.41 -9.56
C GLU A 114 13.85 12.01 -10.18
N TYR A 115 13.27 11.83 -11.37
CA TYR A 115 13.41 10.59 -12.11
C TYR A 115 14.88 10.25 -12.36
N ALA A 116 15.24 9.01 -12.06
CA ALA A 116 16.48 8.43 -12.54
C ALA A 116 16.41 8.22 -14.06
N PRO A 117 17.56 8.15 -14.75
CA PRO A 117 17.63 7.68 -16.14
C PRO A 117 16.97 6.30 -16.30
N ILE A 118 16.64 5.93 -17.54
CA ILE A 118 16.09 4.61 -17.89
C ILE A 118 17.03 3.48 -17.41
N ASP A 119 18.33 3.73 -17.52
CA ASP A 119 19.38 2.80 -17.13
C ASP A 119 19.72 2.86 -15.62
N GLY A 120 18.90 3.56 -14.82
CA GLY A 120 19.11 3.69 -13.37
C GLY A 120 20.27 4.62 -12.97
N ASP A 121 20.74 4.44 -11.73
CA ASP A 121 21.90 5.18 -11.19
C ASP A 121 23.20 4.54 -11.66
N GLN A 122 23.90 5.22 -12.57
CA GLN A 122 25.15 4.76 -13.17
C GLN A 122 26.27 4.55 -12.14
N GLU A 123 26.28 5.32 -11.05
CA GLU A 123 27.28 5.14 -10.00
C GLU A 123 27.02 3.86 -9.20
N PHE A 124 25.74 3.57 -8.92
CA PHE A 124 25.34 2.31 -8.31
C PHE A 124 25.72 1.12 -9.19
N VAL A 125 25.38 1.15 -10.49
CA VAL A 125 25.69 0.08 -11.44
C VAL A 125 27.19 -0.19 -11.48
N LYS A 126 28.02 0.86 -11.61
CA LYS A 126 29.49 0.74 -11.63
C LYS A 126 30.03 0.09 -10.34
N ARG A 127 29.53 0.51 -9.17
CA ARG A 127 29.97 -0.04 -7.88
C ARG A 127 29.49 -1.48 -7.67
N ALA A 128 28.28 -1.80 -8.11
CA ALA A 128 27.72 -3.15 -8.07
C ALA A 128 28.51 -4.12 -8.96
N LEU A 129 28.87 -3.71 -10.18
CA LEU A 129 29.73 -4.50 -11.07
C LEU A 129 31.10 -4.75 -10.46
N LYS A 130 31.74 -3.71 -9.90
CA LYS A 130 33.02 -3.86 -9.20
C LYS A 130 32.90 -4.80 -7.99
N PHE A 131 31.80 -4.74 -7.23
CA PHE A 131 31.57 -5.63 -6.11
C PHE A 131 31.40 -7.09 -6.55
N ALA A 132 30.68 -7.34 -7.65
CA ALA A 132 30.40 -8.68 -8.15
C ALA A 132 31.63 -9.35 -8.80
N TYR A 133 32.42 -8.58 -9.57
CA TYR A 133 33.47 -9.12 -10.44
C TYR A 133 34.89 -8.68 -10.07
N GLY A 134 35.04 -7.78 -9.10
CA GLY A 134 36.34 -7.22 -8.72
C GLY A 134 36.90 -6.22 -9.72
N ASP A 135 38.20 -5.90 -9.57
CA ASP A 135 38.90 -4.85 -10.33
C ASP A 135 39.42 -5.31 -11.70
N SER A 136 39.38 -6.61 -11.99
CA SER A 136 39.93 -7.19 -13.23
C SER A 136 38.96 -7.19 -14.41
N LEU A 137 37.78 -6.58 -14.25
CA LEU A 137 36.71 -6.63 -15.23
C LEU A 137 36.91 -5.53 -16.29
N ASP A 138 36.87 -5.91 -17.56
CA ASP A 138 36.87 -4.96 -18.67
C ASP A 138 35.46 -4.40 -18.88
N MET A 139 35.27 -3.13 -18.50
CA MET A 139 33.98 -2.46 -18.54
C MET A 139 33.52 -2.14 -19.97
N GLU A 140 34.40 -2.22 -20.97
CA GLU A 140 34.02 -1.99 -22.38
C GLU A 140 33.19 -3.15 -22.94
N ASN A 141 33.28 -4.33 -22.33
CA ASN A 141 32.66 -5.57 -22.82
C ASN A 141 31.40 -5.98 -22.05
N ILE A 142 30.88 -5.10 -21.18
CA ILE A 142 29.77 -5.42 -20.28
C ILE A 142 28.73 -4.32 -20.29
N ALA A 143 27.49 -4.72 -20.60
CA ALA A 143 26.31 -3.89 -20.40
C ALA A 143 25.63 -4.28 -19.08
N ALA A 144 25.32 -3.28 -18.24
CA ALA A 144 24.59 -3.47 -16.99
C ALA A 144 23.61 -2.33 -16.79
N VAL A 145 22.46 -2.66 -16.21
CA VAL A 145 21.34 -1.78 -15.89
C VAL A 145 20.85 -2.12 -14.48
#